data_AF-A0A1U7VQ95-F1
#
_entry.id   AF-A0A1U7VQ95-F1
#
_cell.length_a   1.000
_cell.length_b   1.000
_cell.length_c   1.000
_cell.angle_alpha   90.00
_cell.angle_beta   90.00
_cell.angle_gamma   90.00
#
_symmetry.space_group_name_H-M   'P 1'
#
loop_
_entity.id
_entity.type
_entity.pdbx_description
1 polymer ?
#
loop_
_entity_poly.entity_id
_entity_poly.type
_entity_poly.pdbx_seq_one_letter_code
_entity_poly.pdbx_strand_id
1 'polypeptide(L)'
;MLRATMSTIPLTLQSSQSLKHLFSLSHFQKPLIHSFNQPKKLTTFTRRLFSIKPISVSSPIRTYVDEKIDPTYLSCSMSHKNPLKVAVLVSGGVDSSVALRLLHAAGHSCTAFYLKIWFQEDFENFWSECPWEDDLKYAKAVCDQVDVPLEVVHLTDEYWNNVVSYIIEEYKCGRTPNPDVLCNTRIKFGAFMDAISGMEFDFVASGHYAKIVHASTDHLDEPSILELSKDMVKDQTYFLSHLSQAQLKRLIFPLGCIPKDEVRMLAKSFNLPNQDRKDSQGICFLGKIKFSEFVARHIGESEGVILEAESGDYLGNHRGFWFYTIGQRQGLRLPGGPWYVVEKDIKNNVVYVSRNYFSVDKKRRLFRVGSLKWLSGLPPRQISQLQCKVRHGPGFYNCSLAMEVDEHGQEVAVVRISEDDQGLAAGQFAAFYNGRTCIGSGVILESWDDQGYPICERALEIARMEDKSKLGKPVKIMVKPEQSFATI
;
A
#
# COMPACT_ATOMS: atom_id res chain seq x y z
N MET A 1 -28.96 -71.56 -24.69
CA MET A 1 -29.93 -70.45 -24.71
C MET A 1 -29.15 -69.21 -25.10
N LEU A 2 -29.21 -68.78 -26.38
CA LEU A 2 -30.00 -67.63 -26.87
C LEU A 2 -29.58 -66.30 -26.18
N ARG A 3 -28.88 -65.37 -26.85
CA ARG A 3 -29.37 -64.36 -27.86
C ARG A 3 -30.37 -63.36 -27.23
N ALA A 4 -30.42 -62.07 -27.58
CA ALA A 4 -29.60 -61.13 -28.38
C ALA A 4 -30.02 -59.68 -27.97
N THR A 5 -29.62 -58.53 -28.53
CA THR A 5 -28.93 -58.14 -29.79
C THR A 5 -28.22 -56.78 -29.61
N MET A 6 -27.37 -56.37 -30.56
CA MET A 6 -26.88 -54.98 -30.70
C MET A 6 -27.91 -54.10 -31.45
N SER A 7 -27.81 -52.77 -31.29
CA SER A 7 -27.93 -51.83 -32.43
C SER A 7 -27.14 -50.54 -32.16
N THR A 8 -26.70 -49.88 -33.24
CA THR A 8 -25.63 -48.86 -33.24
C THR A 8 -25.94 -47.69 -34.16
N ILE A 9 -25.63 -46.44 -33.72
CA ILE A 9 -25.15 -45.30 -34.56
C ILE A 9 -26.23 -44.70 -35.53
N PRO A 10 -26.16 -43.45 -36.11
CA PRO A 10 -25.21 -42.31 -36.01
C PRO A 10 -25.81 -40.89 -35.71
N LEU A 11 -24.90 -39.89 -35.55
CA LEU A 11 -24.84 -38.47 -36.05
C LEU A 11 -26.16 -37.65 -36.26
N THR A 12 -26.25 -36.34 -36.00
CA THR A 12 -25.43 -35.22 -36.55
C THR A 12 -25.53 -33.90 -35.74
N LEU A 13 -24.70 -32.90 -36.08
CA LEU A 13 -24.77 -31.50 -35.61
C LEU A 13 -26.10 -30.81 -35.97
N GLN A 14 -26.57 -29.89 -35.11
CA GLN A 14 -27.20 -28.66 -35.58
C GLN A 14 -27.03 -27.48 -34.60
N SER A 15 -26.85 -26.29 -35.16
CA SER A 15 -26.56 -25.02 -34.46
C SER A 15 -27.76 -24.08 -34.44
N SER A 16 -28.04 -23.43 -33.31
CA SER A 16 -28.67 -22.10 -33.22
C SER A 16 -28.44 -21.57 -31.80
N GLN A 17 -27.85 -20.39 -31.60
CA GLN A 17 -28.51 -19.07 -31.67
C GLN A 17 -29.79 -18.96 -30.82
N SER A 18 -29.66 -18.60 -29.53
CA SER A 18 -29.98 -17.23 -29.08
C SER A 18 -29.78 -17.08 -27.56
N LEU A 19 -29.06 -16.04 -27.16
CA LEU A 19 -29.24 -15.23 -25.94
C LEU A 19 -28.19 -14.09 -25.91
N LYS A 20 -28.07 -13.40 -27.05
CA LYS A 20 -27.52 -12.05 -27.09
C LYS A 20 -28.69 -11.09 -26.88
N HIS A 21 -28.87 -10.61 -25.65
CA HIS A 21 -29.40 -9.28 -25.29
C HIS A 21 -29.85 -9.29 -23.83
N LEU A 22 -29.03 -8.68 -22.97
CA LEU A 22 -29.42 -7.78 -21.86
C LEU A 22 -28.18 -7.63 -20.97
N PHE A 23 -27.31 -6.69 -21.33
CA PHE A 23 -26.53 -5.81 -20.43
C PHE A 23 -25.69 -4.91 -21.33
N SER A 24 -26.15 -3.67 -21.48
CA SER A 24 -25.44 -2.59 -22.16
C SER A 24 -25.64 -1.32 -21.32
N LEU A 25 -24.67 -0.40 -21.40
CA LEU A 25 -24.64 0.91 -20.76
C LEU A 25 -24.19 0.96 -19.28
N SER A 26 -22.90 0.72 -19.07
CA SER A 26 -22.09 1.74 -18.38
C SER A 26 -20.84 2.06 -19.22
N HIS A 27 -20.69 3.31 -19.64
CA HIS A 27 -19.51 3.76 -20.39
C HIS A 27 -18.35 3.99 -19.41
N PHE A 28 -17.37 3.09 -19.40
CA PHE A 28 -16.02 3.41 -18.93
C PHE A 28 -15.29 4.24 -20.00
N GLN A 29 -15.47 5.56 -19.96
CA GLN A 29 -14.54 6.47 -20.65
C GLN A 29 -13.27 6.59 -19.82
N LYS A 30 -12.13 6.18 -20.41
CA LYS A 30 -10.81 6.55 -19.90
C LYS A 30 -10.65 8.08 -19.95
N PRO A 31 -9.91 8.70 -19.01
CA PRO A 31 -9.33 10.01 -19.28
C PRO A 31 -8.41 9.91 -20.52
N LEU A 32 -8.51 10.89 -21.41
CA LEU A 32 -7.78 10.93 -22.68
C LEU A 32 -6.27 11.04 -22.45
N ILE A 33 -5.54 9.93 -22.67
CA ILE A 33 -4.09 9.98 -22.89
C ILE A 33 -3.87 10.52 -24.31
N HIS A 34 -3.66 11.82 -24.44
CA HIS A 34 -3.27 12.42 -25.70
C HIS A 34 -1.83 12.03 -26.06
N SER A 35 -1.68 11.18 -27.07
CA SER A 35 -0.42 11.01 -27.78
C SER A 35 -0.04 12.31 -28.49
N PHE A 36 0.95 13.03 -27.96
CA PHE A 36 1.56 14.19 -28.62
C PHE A 36 2.96 13.83 -29.14
N ASN A 37 2.98 13.21 -30.32
CA ASN A 37 4.19 13.13 -31.14
C ASN A 37 4.20 14.31 -32.13
N GLN A 38 4.95 15.36 -31.82
CA GLN A 38 5.87 16.05 -32.75
C GLN A 38 6.64 17.20 -32.05
N PRO A 39 7.85 17.56 -32.52
CA PRO A 39 8.83 18.26 -31.70
C PRO A 39 8.62 19.78 -31.67
N LYS A 40 8.56 20.35 -30.46
CA LYS A 40 8.83 21.78 -30.25
C LYS A 40 10.29 21.97 -29.85
N LYS A 41 10.93 22.98 -30.46
CA LYS A 41 12.38 23.21 -30.41
C LYS A 41 12.90 23.23 -28.96
N LEU A 42 13.92 22.41 -28.71
CA LEU A 42 14.68 22.41 -27.47
C LEU A 42 15.39 23.76 -27.33
N THR A 43 14.91 24.64 -26.44
CA THR A 43 15.70 25.80 -25.99
C THR A 43 16.85 25.28 -25.14
N THR A 44 18.07 25.67 -25.49
CA THR A 44 19.30 25.16 -24.88
C THR A 44 19.43 25.60 -23.42
N PHE A 45 18.96 24.75 -22.50
CA PHE A 45 19.32 24.83 -21.09
C PHE A 45 20.82 24.60 -20.94
N THR A 46 21.54 25.67 -20.61
CA THR A 46 22.95 25.61 -20.27
C THR A 46 23.13 24.87 -18.95
N ARG A 47 23.72 23.66 -19.02
CA ARG A 47 24.22 22.93 -17.83
C ARG A 47 25.14 23.86 -17.04
N ARG A 48 24.70 24.33 -15.87
CA ARG A 48 25.63 24.81 -14.84
C ARG A 48 26.40 23.59 -14.32
N LEU A 49 27.64 23.45 -14.76
CA LEU A 49 28.60 22.53 -14.16
C LEU A 49 28.82 22.97 -12.71
N PHE A 50 28.48 22.09 -11.76
CA PHE A 50 28.77 22.33 -10.35
C PHE A 50 30.28 22.25 -10.12
N SER A 51 30.90 23.40 -9.83
CA SER A 51 32.32 23.47 -9.48
C SER A 51 32.49 23.10 -8.01
N ILE A 52 32.86 21.85 -7.76
CA ILE A 52 33.29 21.40 -6.43
C ILE A 52 34.68 21.99 -6.19
N LYS A 53 34.79 22.94 -5.25
CA LYS A 53 36.08 23.36 -4.69
C LYS A 53 36.45 22.41 -3.54
N PRO A 54 37.68 21.88 -3.48
CA PRO A 54 38.13 21.12 -2.32
C PRO A 54 38.28 22.07 -1.13
N ILE A 55 37.51 21.86 -0.07
CA ILE A 55 37.70 22.54 1.22
C ILE A 55 38.53 21.61 2.10
N SER A 56 39.78 21.97 2.35
CA SER A 56 40.63 21.27 3.32
C SER A 56 40.24 21.71 4.73
N VAL A 57 39.56 20.84 5.48
CA VAL A 57 39.33 21.03 6.93
C VAL A 57 40.03 19.92 7.70
N SER A 58 41.22 20.21 8.20
CA SER A 58 41.86 19.37 9.23
C SER A 58 41.21 19.67 10.58
N SER A 59 40.24 18.83 10.99
CA SER A 59 39.76 18.76 12.38
C SER A 59 40.09 17.38 12.96
N PRO A 60 40.44 17.28 14.26
CA PRO A 60 40.87 16.03 14.83
C PRO A 60 39.71 15.03 14.87
N ILE A 61 39.90 13.90 14.19
CA ILE A 61 38.96 12.77 14.20
C ILE A 61 38.76 12.35 15.66
N ARG A 62 37.58 12.65 16.23
CA ARG A 62 37.11 11.96 17.43
C ARG A 62 36.80 10.54 17.00
N THR A 63 37.75 9.64 17.22
CA THR A 63 37.51 8.20 17.16
C THR A 63 36.53 7.83 18.26
N TYR A 64 35.23 7.93 17.95
CA TYR A 64 34.23 7.08 18.61
C TYR A 64 34.69 5.65 18.36
N VAL A 65 35.28 5.05 19.38
CA VAL A 65 35.55 3.62 19.39
C VAL A 65 34.17 2.98 19.35
N ASP A 66 33.80 2.37 18.21
CA ASP A 66 32.59 1.57 18.12
C ASP A 66 32.66 0.53 19.26
N GLU A 67 31.76 0.67 20.23
CA GLU A 67 31.47 -0.42 21.16
C GLU A 67 31.17 -1.64 20.29
N LYS A 68 31.83 -2.77 20.55
CA LYS A 68 31.73 -3.96 19.69
C LYS A 68 30.27 -4.41 19.60
N ILE A 69 29.59 -3.98 18.54
CA ILE A 69 28.22 -4.39 18.23
C ILE A 69 28.24 -5.89 18.07
N ASP A 70 27.27 -6.57 18.69
CA ASP A 70 27.10 -8.00 18.50
C ASP A 70 26.95 -8.29 16.98
N PRO A 71 27.83 -9.11 16.38
CA PRO A 71 27.80 -9.37 14.93
C PRO A 71 26.46 -9.92 14.43
N THR A 72 25.62 -10.50 15.30
CA THR A 72 24.26 -10.94 14.96
C THR A 72 23.37 -9.79 14.48
N TYR A 73 23.53 -8.57 14.99
CA TYR A 73 22.82 -7.37 14.51
C TYR A 73 23.25 -6.92 13.12
N LEU A 74 24.43 -7.35 12.64
CA LEU A 74 24.95 -7.01 11.31
C LEU A 74 24.55 -8.03 10.22
N SER A 75 23.82 -9.09 10.58
CA SER A 75 23.44 -10.18 9.67
C SER A 75 22.58 -9.75 8.47
N CYS A 76 21.80 -8.66 8.61
CA CYS A 76 21.05 -8.02 7.51
C CYS A 76 21.79 -6.80 6.90
N SER A 77 23.01 -6.48 7.35
CA SER A 77 23.81 -5.33 6.91
C SER A 77 24.89 -5.66 5.89
N MET A 78 24.96 -6.91 5.40
CA MET A 78 25.94 -7.37 4.39
C MET A 78 27.42 -7.21 4.78
N SER A 79 27.74 -7.28 6.08
CA SER A 79 29.09 -7.10 6.67
C SER A 79 30.15 -8.12 6.23
N HIS A 80 29.77 -9.22 5.57
CA HIS A 80 30.70 -10.24 5.06
C HIS A 80 31.20 -9.96 3.63
N LYS A 81 30.83 -8.84 3.01
CA LYS A 81 31.32 -8.40 1.71
C LYS A 81 32.39 -7.31 1.87
N ASN A 82 33.13 -7.02 0.80
CA ASN A 82 33.99 -5.83 0.73
C ASN A 82 33.16 -4.56 1.05
N PRO A 83 33.77 -3.51 1.63
CA PRO A 83 33.11 -2.23 1.89
C PRO A 83 32.33 -1.70 0.69
N LEU A 84 31.02 -1.52 0.87
CA LEU A 84 30.09 -1.03 -0.17
C LEU A 84 29.89 0.48 -0.07
N LYS A 85 29.54 1.12 -1.18
CA LYS A 85 28.99 2.48 -1.21
C LYS A 85 27.46 2.39 -1.09
N VAL A 86 26.90 2.88 0.01
CA VAL A 86 25.46 2.73 0.32
C VAL A 86 24.77 4.09 0.50
N ALA A 87 23.72 4.32 -0.29
CA ALA A 87 22.84 5.47 -0.15
C ALA A 87 21.73 5.15 0.87
N VAL A 88 21.74 5.78 2.05
CA VAL A 88 20.86 5.44 3.18
C VAL A 88 19.72 6.46 3.30
N LEU A 89 18.48 6.02 3.06
CA LEU A 89 17.30 6.84 3.27
C LEU A 89 17.03 7.06 4.76
N VAL A 90 17.15 8.31 5.21
CA VAL A 90 16.90 8.73 6.59
C VAL A 90 15.66 9.63 6.68
N SER A 91 14.83 9.41 7.71
CA SER A 91 13.57 10.15 7.92
C SER A 91 13.55 10.98 9.20
N GLY A 92 14.66 11.01 9.96
CA GLY A 92 14.68 11.54 11.33
C GLY A 92 14.01 10.63 12.37
N GLY A 93 13.42 9.52 11.95
CA GLY A 93 12.88 8.46 12.82
C GLY A 93 13.93 7.41 13.20
N VAL A 94 13.78 6.84 14.40
CA VAL A 94 14.75 5.92 15.03
C VAL A 94 15.16 4.76 14.13
N ASP A 95 14.21 4.17 13.41
CA ASP A 95 14.45 2.98 12.60
C ASP A 95 15.47 3.26 11.48
N SER A 96 15.34 4.40 10.80
CA SER A 96 16.31 4.81 9.77
C SER A 96 17.68 5.17 10.37
N SER A 97 17.70 5.68 11.60
CA SER A 97 18.92 6.05 12.31
C SER A 97 19.70 4.83 12.79
N VAL A 98 19.03 3.83 13.35
CA VAL A 98 19.66 2.54 13.72
C VAL A 98 20.13 1.81 12.47
N ALA A 99 19.36 1.82 11.37
CA ALA A 99 19.78 1.24 10.10
C ALA A 99 21.07 1.89 9.55
N LEU A 100 21.20 3.22 9.63
CA LEU A 100 22.43 3.92 9.26
C LEU A 100 23.63 3.50 10.15
N ARG A 101 23.46 3.48 11.48
CA ARG A 101 24.52 3.08 12.41
C ARG A 101 24.99 1.64 12.19
N LEU A 102 24.07 0.72 11.90
CA LEU A 102 24.39 -0.68 11.58
C LEU A 102 25.14 -0.85 10.26
N LEU A 103 24.90 0.00 9.26
CA LEU A 103 25.65 -0.02 7.99
C LEU A 103 27.04 0.59 8.14
N HIS A 104 27.16 1.70 8.88
CA HIS A 104 28.44 2.30 9.24
C HIS A 104 29.33 1.30 9.98
N ALA A 105 28.81 0.67 11.04
CA ALA A 105 29.55 -0.32 11.83
C ALA A 105 29.79 -1.66 11.10
N ALA A 106 29.05 -1.94 10.01
CA ALA A 106 29.38 -3.03 9.08
C ALA A 106 30.57 -2.69 8.16
N GLY A 107 31.14 -1.48 8.26
CA GLY A 107 32.30 -1.04 7.48
C GLY A 107 31.96 -0.44 6.11
N HIS A 108 30.69 -0.07 5.86
CA HIS A 108 30.27 0.47 4.57
C HIS A 108 30.41 2.00 4.50
N SER A 109 30.80 2.50 3.33
CA SER A 109 30.82 3.92 3.03
C SER A 109 29.39 4.42 2.79
N CYS A 110 28.84 5.14 3.77
CA CYS A 110 27.45 5.58 3.75
C CYS A 110 27.31 7.05 3.34
N THR A 111 26.31 7.35 2.52
CA THR A 111 25.78 8.72 2.35
C THR A 111 24.31 8.71 2.71
N ALA A 112 23.91 9.56 3.64
CA ALA A 112 22.53 9.67 4.07
C ALA A 112 21.74 10.62 3.14
N PHE A 113 20.48 10.29 2.89
CA PHE A 113 19.58 11.07 2.05
C PHE A 113 18.23 11.29 2.76
N TYR A 114 17.84 12.55 2.93
CA TYR A 114 16.50 12.92 3.40
C TYR A 114 15.61 13.30 2.21
N LEU A 115 14.43 12.67 2.09
CA LEU A 115 13.49 12.94 1.00
C LEU A 115 12.47 14.00 1.41
N LYS A 116 12.57 15.21 0.86
CA LYS A 116 11.58 16.28 1.07
C LYS A 116 10.44 16.11 0.06
N ILE A 117 9.31 15.59 0.56
CA ILE A 117 8.07 15.31 -0.20
C ILE A 117 6.85 16.10 0.32
N TRP A 118 7.10 17.19 1.04
CA TRP A 118 6.08 17.96 1.75
C TRP A 118 5.54 19.10 0.87
N PHE A 119 4.22 19.28 0.89
CA PHE A 119 3.51 20.38 0.22
C PHE A 119 3.47 21.58 1.17
N GLN A 120 4.30 22.59 0.90
CA GLN A 120 4.34 23.79 1.76
C GLN A 120 3.16 24.73 1.44
N GLU A 121 2.88 24.95 0.16
CA GLU A 121 2.00 26.04 -0.31
C GLU A 121 0.50 25.79 -0.03
N ASP A 122 0.02 24.53 -0.09
CA ASP A 122 -1.40 24.20 0.18
C ASP A 122 -1.78 24.17 1.67
N PHE A 123 -0.80 24.23 2.58
CA PHE A 123 -1.01 23.94 4.01
C PHE A 123 -0.45 24.98 4.98
N GLU A 124 0.00 26.15 4.52
CA GLU A 124 0.50 27.24 5.39
C GLU A 124 -0.49 27.59 6.53
N ASN A 125 -1.79 27.49 6.27
CA ASN A 125 -2.86 27.73 7.25
C ASN A 125 -3.02 26.65 8.34
N PHE A 126 -2.28 25.53 8.27
CA PHE A 126 -2.40 24.37 9.18
C PHE A 126 -1.14 24.09 10.01
N TRP A 127 -0.01 24.66 9.62
CA TRP A 127 1.27 24.44 10.29
C TRP A 127 1.77 25.71 10.94
N SER A 128 1.70 25.78 12.28
CA SER A 128 2.47 26.78 13.03
C SER A 128 3.98 26.57 12.91
N GLU A 129 4.40 25.33 12.63
CA GLU A 129 5.78 24.89 12.46
C GLU A 129 5.84 23.77 11.40
N CYS A 130 6.82 23.82 10.49
CA CYS A 130 7.00 22.82 9.44
C CYS A 130 7.53 21.48 10.00
N PRO A 131 6.78 20.35 9.92
CA PRO A 131 7.20 19.08 10.54
C PRO A 131 8.53 18.53 10.03
N TRP A 132 8.84 18.79 8.77
CA TRP A 132 10.03 18.28 8.09
C TRP A 132 11.33 18.87 8.63
N GLU A 133 11.29 20.06 9.22
CA GLU A 133 12.48 20.71 9.78
C GLU A 133 13.01 19.96 11.00
N ASP A 134 12.11 19.53 11.89
CA ASP A 134 12.51 18.74 13.06
C ASP A 134 13.01 17.35 12.67
N ASP A 135 12.35 16.70 11.71
CA ASP A 135 12.84 15.44 11.15
C ASP A 135 14.24 15.59 10.53
N LEU A 136 14.50 16.69 9.81
CA LEU A 136 15.80 16.98 9.23
C LEU A 136 16.86 17.32 10.31
N LYS A 137 16.50 18.05 11.38
CA LYS A 137 17.38 18.30 12.54
C LYS A 137 17.82 16.98 13.18
N TYR A 138 16.90 16.04 13.40
CA TYR A 138 17.24 14.71 13.92
C TYR A 138 18.05 13.87 12.94
N ALA A 139 17.70 13.88 11.65
CA ALA A 139 18.47 13.18 10.63
C ALA A 139 19.93 13.68 10.60
N LYS A 140 20.13 15.00 10.60
CA LYS A 140 21.45 15.63 10.66
C LYS A 140 22.21 15.25 11.93
N ALA A 141 21.61 15.41 13.10
CA ALA A 141 22.27 15.11 14.37
C ALA A 141 22.69 13.63 14.50
N VAL A 142 21.98 12.70 13.85
CA VAL A 142 22.37 11.28 13.76
C VAL A 142 23.55 11.06 12.81
N CYS A 143 23.60 11.78 11.69
CA CYS A 143 24.69 11.68 10.71
C CYS A 143 25.98 12.30 11.25
N ASP A 144 25.87 13.47 11.91
CA ASP A 144 26.98 14.18 12.58
C ASP A 144 27.65 13.34 13.69
N GLN A 145 26.95 12.35 14.28
CA GLN A 145 27.53 11.44 15.29
C GLN A 145 28.57 10.45 14.72
N VAL A 146 28.54 10.18 13.42
CA VAL A 146 29.38 9.17 12.74
C VAL A 146 30.03 9.72 11.45
N ASP A 147 30.12 11.04 11.32
CA ASP A 147 30.73 11.74 10.18
C ASP A 147 30.19 11.28 8.80
N VAL A 148 28.90 10.95 8.74
CA VAL A 148 28.22 10.57 7.50
C VAL A 148 27.68 11.83 6.80
N PRO A 149 27.95 12.06 5.50
CA PRO A 149 27.35 13.17 4.77
C PRO A 149 25.83 12.97 4.61
N LEU A 150 25.07 14.05 4.79
CA LEU A 150 23.61 14.09 4.63
C LEU A 150 23.20 15.05 3.52
N GLU A 151 22.55 14.51 2.49
CA GLU A 151 21.97 15.24 1.37
C GLU A 151 20.45 15.34 1.48
N VAL A 152 19.87 16.41 0.92
CA VAL A 152 18.41 16.60 0.85
C VAL A 152 17.95 16.51 -0.59
N VAL A 153 17.07 15.56 -0.89
CA VAL A 153 16.50 15.37 -2.23
C VAL A 153 15.05 15.83 -2.21
N HIS A 154 14.75 16.83 -3.04
CA HIS A 154 13.41 17.36 -3.23
C HIS A 154 12.67 16.45 -4.21
N LEU A 155 11.54 15.87 -3.79
CA LEU A 155 10.71 14.96 -4.58
C LEU A 155 9.20 15.30 -4.46
N THR A 156 8.87 16.56 -4.15
CA THR A 156 7.48 17.00 -3.93
C THR A 156 6.64 16.83 -5.19
N ASP A 157 7.16 17.20 -6.36
CA ASP A 157 6.44 17.10 -7.64
C ASP A 157 6.25 15.63 -8.06
N GLU A 158 7.28 14.81 -7.90
CA GLU A 158 7.21 13.37 -8.15
C GLU A 158 6.23 12.69 -7.18
N TYR A 159 6.19 13.12 -5.92
CA TYR A 159 5.22 12.61 -4.95
C TYR A 159 3.78 13.01 -5.33
N TRP A 160 3.58 14.26 -5.78
CA TRP A 160 2.28 14.73 -6.25
C TRP A 160 1.79 13.94 -7.47
N ASN A 161 2.62 13.86 -8.50
CA ASN A 161 2.27 13.26 -9.78
C ASN A 161 2.09 11.74 -9.67
N ASN A 162 3.00 11.06 -8.95
CA ASN A 162 3.04 9.61 -8.92
C ASN A 162 2.27 8.97 -7.77
N VAL A 163 1.95 9.71 -6.69
CA VAL A 163 1.24 9.16 -5.51
C VAL A 163 -0.05 9.91 -5.24
N VAL A 164 -0.01 11.22 -5.00
CA VAL A 164 -1.19 12.00 -4.56
C VAL A 164 -2.28 12.06 -5.63
N SER A 165 -1.92 12.40 -6.87
CA SER A 165 -2.86 12.51 -7.99
C SER A 165 -3.57 11.18 -8.25
N TYR A 166 -2.82 10.07 -8.25
CA TYR A 166 -3.39 8.73 -8.36
C TYR A 166 -4.37 8.43 -7.22
N ILE A 167 -4.02 8.76 -5.97
CA ILE A 167 -4.89 8.55 -4.82
C ILE A 167 -6.20 9.32 -4.96
N ILE A 168 -6.13 10.59 -5.37
CA ILE A 168 -7.31 11.44 -5.58
C ILE A 168 -8.26 10.83 -6.61
N GLU A 169 -7.75 10.36 -7.75
CA GLU A 169 -8.58 9.73 -8.79
C GLU A 169 -9.18 8.38 -8.32
N GLU A 170 -8.42 7.56 -7.60
CA GLU A 170 -8.94 6.32 -7.00
C GLU A 170 -10.10 6.60 -6.02
N TYR A 171 -9.99 7.64 -5.19
CA TYR A 171 -11.07 8.05 -4.30
C TYR A 171 -12.29 8.60 -5.04
N LYS A 172 -12.11 9.36 -6.13
CA LYS A 172 -13.22 9.77 -7.02
C LYS A 172 -13.94 8.58 -7.63
N CYS A 173 -13.21 7.52 -7.97
CA CYS A 173 -13.78 6.25 -8.43
C CYS A 173 -14.31 5.35 -7.29
N GLY A 174 -14.34 5.81 -6.03
CA GLY A 174 -14.86 5.05 -4.91
C GLY A 174 -13.96 3.93 -4.39
N ARG A 175 -12.72 3.83 -4.88
CA ARG A 175 -11.74 2.86 -4.37
C ARG A 175 -11.01 3.42 -3.15
N THR A 176 -10.27 2.57 -2.44
CA THR A 176 -9.46 2.94 -1.28
C THR A 176 -8.02 2.53 -1.53
N PRO A 177 -7.18 3.40 -2.13
CA PRO A 177 -5.79 3.10 -2.47
C PRO A 177 -4.87 3.02 -1.23
N ASN A 178 -3.72 2.38 -1.38
CA ASN A 178 -2.69 2.32 -0.33
C ASN A 178 -1.50 3.26 -0.65
N PRO A 179 -1.37 4.44 0.01
CA PRO A 179 -0.31 5.41 -0.27
C PRO A 179 1.11 4.88 -0.01
N ASP A 180 1.30 4.01 0.98
CA ASP A 180 2.63 3.62 1.44
C ASP A 180 3.28 2.60 0.50
N VAL A 181 2.48 1.67 -0.07
CA VAL A 181 2.93 0.78 -1.17
C VAL A 181 3.42 1.62 -2.36
N LEU A 182 2.66 2.66 -2.73
CA LEU A 182 2.98 3.55 -3.84
C LEU A 182 4.21 4.42 -3.55
N CYS A 183 4.32 4.97 -2.35
CA CYS A 183 5.49 5.73 -1.90
C CYS A 183 6.77 4.89 -2.00
N ASN A 184 6.74 3.63 -1.58
CA ASN A 184 7.88 2.73 -1.70
C ASN A 184 8.23 2.47 -3.17
N THR A 185 7.29 2.00 -4.00
CA THR A 185 7.61 1.59 -5.38
C THR A 185 7.79 2.75 -6.38
N ARG A 186 7.25 3.95 -6.13
CA ARG A 186 7.31 5.09 -7.05
C ARG A 186 8.27 6.20 -6.59
N ILE A 187 8.50 6.34 -5.28
CA ILE A 187 9.29 7.46 -4.71
C ILE A 187 10.58 6.97 -4.09
N LYS A 188 10.53 6.27 -2.95
CA LYS A 188 11.74 5.83 -2.20
C LYS A 188 12.66 4.95 -3.05
N PHE A 189 12.08 4.06 -3.85
CA PHE A 189 12.81 3.13 -4.71
C PHE A 189 12.51 3.36 -6.20
N GLY A 190 11.81 4.44 -6.53
CA GLY A 190 11.59 4.91 -7.91
C GLY A 190 12.35 6.23 -8.11
N ALA A 191 11.64 7.35 -8.08
CA ALA A 191 12.17 8.70 -8.32
C ALA A 191 13.47 9.04 -7.57
N PHE A 192 13.65 8.57 -6.32
CA PHE A 192 14.93 8.75 -5.62
C PHE A 192 16.09 8.00 -6.31
N MET A 193 15.89 6.75 -6.72
CA MET A 193 16.90 5.95 -7.40
C MET A 193 17.23 6.48 -8.79
N ASP A 194 16.26 7.11 -9.45
CA ASP A 194 16.46 7.85 -10.70
C ASP A 194 17.27 9.13 -10.45
N ALA A 195 16.97 9.88 -9.39
CA ALA A 195 17.70 11.10 -9.00
C ALA A 195 19.18 10.83 -8.63
N ILE A 196 19.49 9.71 -7.98
CA ILE A 196 20.87 9.29 -7.68
C ILE A 196 21.50 8.40 -8.77
N SER A 197 20.86 8.20 -9.92
CA SER A 197 21.34 7.27 -10.97
C SER A 197 22.72 7.62 -11.54
N GLY A 198 23.12 8.89 -11.49
CA GLY A 198 24.46 9.37 -11.87
C GLY A 198 25.52 9.27 -10.76
N MET A 199 25.18 8.71 -9.59
CA MET A 199 26.09 8.55 -8.45
C MET A 199 26.48 7.08 -8.30
N GLU A 200 27.73 6.83 -7.92
CA GLU A 200 28.25 5.47 -7.71
C GLU A 200 27.82 4.91 -6.34
N PHE A 201 26.60 4.38 -6.26
CA PHE A 201 26.14 3.60 -5.10
C PHE A 201 25.79 2.17 -5.52
N ASP A 202 26.39 1.20 -4.81
CA ASP A 202 26.12 -0.22 -4.99
C ASP A 202 24.68 -0.55 -4.58
N PHE A 203 24.24 0.00 -3.45
CA PHE A 203 22.94 -0.26 -2.85
C PHE A 203 22.28 0.99 -2.27
N VAL A 204 20.95 0.95 -2.19
CA VAL A 204 20.11 1.88 -1.43
C VAL A 204 19.60 1.16 -0.18
N ALA A 205 19.75 1.79 0.98
CA ALA A 205 19.27 1.24 2.25
C ALA A 205 18.18 2.08 2.89
N SER A 206 17.41 1.47 3.78
CA SER A 206 16.41 2.17 4.61
C SER A 206 16.05 1.35 5.85
N GLY A 207 15.47 2.01 6.86
CA GLY A 207 14.98 1.37 8.08
C GLY A 207 13.67 0.59 7.93
N HIS A 208 13.48 -0.17 6.84
CA HIS A 208 12.32 -1.05 6.71
C HIS A 208 12.53 -2.38 7.44
N TYR A 209 11.46 -2.90 8.05
CA TYR A 209 11.39 -4.22 8.66
C TYR A 209 11.03 -5.27 7.60
N ALA A 210 11.99 -5.62 6.76
CA ALA A 210 11.92 -6.74 5.84
C ALA A 210 13.35 -7.24 5.58
N LYS A 211 13.52 -8.49 5.19
CA LYS A 211 14.85 -9.04 4.85
C LYS A 211 14.96 -9.18 3.34
N ILE A 212 16.12 -8.85 2.78
CA ILE A 212 16.43 -9.14 1.38
C ILE A 212 17.56 -10.17 1.36
N VAL A 213 17.36 -11.22 0.56
CA VAL A 213 18.38 -12.22 0.26
C VAL A 213 18.79 -12.03 -1.19
N HIS A 214 20.00 -11.53 -1.40
CA HIS A 214 20.62 -11.50 -2.72
C HIS A 214 21.26 -12.86 -3.01
N ALA A 215 21.34 -13.20 -4.30
CA ALA A 215 22.10 -14.35 -4.76
C ALA A 215 23.60 -14.24 -4.42
N SER A 216 24.31 -15.37 -4.49
CA SER A 216 25.77 -15.39 -4.33
C SER A 216 26.46 -14.60 -5.45
N THR A 217 27.72 -14.25 -5.25
CA THR A 217 28.56 -13.57 -6.26
C THR A 217 28.70 -14.35 -7.55
N ASP A 218 28.50 -15.67 -7.50
CA ASP A 218 28.68 -16.58 -8.62
C ASP A 218 27.39 -16.73 -9.44
N HIS A 219 26.27 -16.17 -8.95
CA HIS A 219 24.93 -16.28 -9.50
C HIS A 219 24.21 -14.92 -9.58
N LEU A 220 24.92 -13.85 -9.99
CA LEU A 220 24.38 -12.47 -10.04
C LEU A 220 23.09 -12.31 -10.88
N ASP A 221 22.88 -13.19 -11.86
CA ASP A 221 21.66 -13.22 -12.68
C ASP A 221 20.42 -13.65 -11.88
N GLU A 222 20.58 -14.47 -10.83
CA GLU A 222 19.47 -14.96 -10.03
C GLU A 222 18.64 -13.85 -9.36
N PRO A 223 17.34 -14.08 -9.13
CA PRO A 223 16.47 -13.13 -8.48
C PRO A 223 16.89 -12.88 -7.02
N SER A 224 16.92 -11.61 -6.59
CA SER A 224 16.87 -11.29 -5.16
C SER A 224 15.49 -11.62 -4.59
N ILE A 225 15.46 -12.02 -3.32
CA ILE A 225 14.27 -12.53 -2.64
C ILE A 225 13.90 -11.59 -1.50
N LEU A 226 12.61 -11.23 -1.40
CA LEU A 226 12.06 -10.45 -0.29
C LEU A 226 11.47 -11.41 0.75
N GLU A 227 12.01 -11.41 1.96
CA GLU A 227 11.57 -12.25 3.07
C GLU A 227 10.95 -11.44 4.21
N LEU A 228 10.03 -12.09 4.93
CA LEU A 228 9.45 -11.58 6.17
C LEU A 228 10.53 -11.21 7.18
N SER A 229 10.30 -10.10 7.89
CA SER A 229 11.16 -9.66 8.99
C SER A 229 11.16 -10.64 10.19
N LYS A 230 12.16 -10.55 11.08
CA LYS A 230 12.17 -11.27 12.37
C LYS A 230 11.00 -10.81 13.28
N ASP A 231 10.62 -9.54 13.19
CA ASP A 231 9.43 -8.98 13.84
C ASP A 231 8.20 -9.14 12.94
N MET A 232 7.28 -10.04 13.32
CA MET A 232 6.06 -10.30 12.55
C MET A 232 5.00 -9.20 12.68
N VAL A 233 5.06 -8.36 13.72
CA VAL A 233 4.11 -7.26 13.95
C VAL A 233 4.54 -6.02 13.18
N LYS A 234 5.85 -5.76 13.13
CA LYS A 234 6.44 -4.64 12.40
C LYS A 234 6.81 -4.96 10.95
N ASP A 235 6.74 -6.23 10.54
CA ASP A 235 6.96 -6.70 9.17
C ASP A 235 6.33 -5.78 8.10
N GLN A 236 7.15 -5.31 7.17
CA GLN A 236 6.80 -4.32 6.14
C GLN A 236 6.85 -4.89 4.72
N THR A 237 7.04 -6.21 4.54
CA THR A 237 7.02 -6.82 3.20
C THR A 237 5.72 -6.52 2.44
N TYR A 238 4.59 -6.36 3.14
CA TYR A 238 3.32 -5.93 2.54
C TYR A 238 3.47 -4.61 1.74
N PHE A 239 4.14 -3.61 2.30
CA PHE A 239 4.39 -2.31 1.65
C PHE A 239 5.50 -2.36 0.59
N LEU A 240 6.22 -3.47 0.48
CA LEU A 240 7.35 -3.69 -0.44
C LEU A 240 7.03 -4.75 -1.51
N SER A 241 5.88 -5.42 -1.39
CA SER A 241 5.40 -6.51 -2.26
C SER A 241 5.14 -6.09 -3.71
N HIS A 242 5.12 -4.78 -3.98
CA HIS A 242 4.90 -4.20 -5.29
C HIS A 242 6.17 -3.55 -5.88
N LEU A 243 7.36 -3.88 -5.38
CA LEU A 243 8.62 -3.48 -6.02
C LEU A 243 8.86 -4.26 -7.32
N SER A 244 9.69 -3.72 -8.22
CA SER A 244 10.22 -4.47 -9.36
C SER A 244 11.49 -5.21 -8.95
N GLN A 245 11.89 -6.21 -9.73
CA GLN A 245 13.12 -6.94 -9.43
C GLN A 245 14.38 -6.07 -9.62
N ALA A 246 14.35 -5.12 -10.56
CA ALA A 246 15.42 -4.14 -10.75
C ALA A 246 15.57 -3.19 -9.54
N GLN A 247 14.46 -2.87 -8.87
CA GLN A 247 14.47 -2.17 -7.58
C GLN A 247 15.06 -3.08 -6.51
N LEU A 248 14.46 -4.26 -6.27
CA LEU A 248 14.83 -5.15 -5.16
C LEU A 248 16.30 -5.63 -5.20
N LYS A 249 16.87 -5.88 -6.38
CA LYS A 249 18.30 -6.22 -6.54
C LYS A 249 19.27 -5.16 -5.99
N ARG A 250 18.83 -3.91 -5.81
CA ARG A 250 19.64 -2.77 -5.33
C ARG A 250 19.33 -2.34 -3.89
N LEU A 251 18.52 -3.08 -3.12
CA LEU A 251 18.08 -2.65 -1.78
C LEU A 251 18.69 -3.45 -0.63
N ILE A 252 19.01 -2.77 0.49
CA ILE A 252 19.42 -3.39 1.76
C ILE A 252 18.51 -2.90 2.90
N PHE A 253 18.05 -3.80 3.77
CA PHE A 253 17.20 -3.48 4.92
C PHE A 253 17.81 -4.04 6.23
N PRO A 254 18.68 -3.27 6.92
CA PRO A 254 19.40 -3.74 8.11
C PRO A 254 18.51 -4.26 9.24
N LEU A 255 17.29 -3.71 9.37
CA LEU A 255 16.38 -4.07 10.46
C LEU A 255 15.61 -5.38 10.22
N GLY A 256 15.70 -5.99 9.03
CA GLY A 256 14.98 -7.23 8.70
C GLY A 256 15.26 -8.39 9.65
N CYS A 257 16.43 -8.40 10.28
CA CYS A 257 16.92 -9.43 11.18
C CYS A 257 16.72 -9.09 12.67
N ILE A 258 16.09 -7.95 13.01
CA ILE A 258 16.11 -7.38 14.37
C ILE A 258 14.67 -7.05 14.85
N PRO A 259 14.23 -7.52 16.04
CA PRO A 259 12.97 -7.13 16.64
C PRO A 259 12.91 -5.66 17.05
N LYS A 260 11.72 -5.06 17.07
CA LYS A 260 11.55 -3.62 17.30
C LYS A 260 12.03 -3.13 18.66
N ASP A 261 11.90 -3.95 19.69
CA ASP A 261 12.43 -3.69 21.03
C ASP A 261 13.96 -3.73 21.05
N GLU A 262 14.59 -4.71 20.40
CA GLU A 262 16.05 -4.75 20.20
C GLU A 262 16.54 -3.51 19.42
N VAL A 263 15.82 -3.05 18.37
CA VAL A 263 16.11 -1.77 17.68
C VAL A 263 16.03 -0.57 18.62
N ARG A 264 15.08 -0.55 19.56
CA ARG A 264 14.96 0.52 20.57
C ARG A 264 16.06 0.45 21.64
N MET A 265 16.62 -0.72 21.94
CA MET A 265 17.81 -0.86 22.78
C MET A 265 19.06 -0.35 22.05
N LEU A 266 19.26 -0.73 20.78
CA LEU A 266 20.35 -0.24 19.94
C LEU A 266 20.32 1.29 19.78
N ALA A 267 19.14 1.89 19.63
CA ALA A 267 19.00 3.34 19.59
C ALA A 267 19.54 4.05 20.85
N LYS A 268 19.43 3.39 22.01
CA LYS A 268 19.92 3.89 23.30
C LYS A 268 21.41 3.63 23.50
N SER A 269 21.92 2.46 23.12
CA SER A 269 23.38 2.18 23.20
C SER A 269 24.17 3.08 22.25
N PHE A 270 23.65 3.35 21.05
CA PHE A 270 24.21 4.33 20.12
C PHE A 270 24.05 5.79 20.56
N ASN A 271 23.34 6.05 21.68
CA ASN A 271 22.99 7.35 22.22
C ASN A 271 22.38 8.28 21.15
N LEU A 272 21.41 7.77 20.40
CA LEU A 272 20.83 8.52 19.28
C LEU A 272 20.00 9.71 19.79
N PRO A 273 20.13 10.91 19.19
CA PRO A 273 19.37 12.09 19.61
C PRO A 273 17.85 11.91 19.46
N ASN A 274 17.40 10.98 18.61
CA ASN A 274 16.00 10.65 18.40
C ASN A 274 15.51 9.40 19.14
N GLN A 275 16.31 8.76 19.99
CA GLN A 275 16.03 7.44 20.60
C GLN A 275 14.63 7.30 21.23
N ASP A 276 14.10 8.38 21.83
CA ASP A 276 12.80 8.41 22.52
C ASP A 276 11.65 8.92 21.63
N ARG A 277 11.89 9.31 20.38
CA ARG A 277 10.82 9.71 19.43
C ARG A 277 9.90 8.51 19.16
N LYS A 278 8.59 8.73 19.25
CA LYS A 278 7.58 7.72 18.90
C LYS A 278 7.67 7.37 17.41
N ASP A 279 7.25 6.15 17.05
CA ASP A 279 7.08 5.76 15.65
C ASP A 279 6.07 6.71 14.97
N SER A 280 6.38 7.16 13.74
CA SER A 280 5.44 7.94 12.94
C SER A 280 4.18 7.13 12.66
N GLN A 281 3.00 7.75 12.88
CA GLN A 281 1.69 7.16 12.59
C GLN A 281 0.97 8.02 11.57
N GLY A 282 0.22 7.38 10.67
CA GLY A 282 -0.44 8.05 9.55
C GLY A 282 0.44 8.13 8.30
N ILE A 283 -0.05 8.83 7.29
CA ILE A 283 0.55 8.88 5.96
C ILE A 283 1.64 9.95 5.93
N CYS A 284 2.84 9.55 5.47
CA CYS A 284 4.09 10.31 5.65
C CYS A 284 3.99 11.82 5.36
N PHE A 285 3.46 12.21 4.20
CA PHE A 285 3.40 13.61 3.74
C PHE A 285 2.35 14.49 4.44
N LEU A 286 1.43 13.90 5.22
CA LEU A 286 0.37 14.64 5.90
C LEU A 286 0.76 15.05 7.33
N GLY A 287 1.74 14.38 7.94
CA GLY A 287 2.10 14.57 9.35
C GLY A 287 0.88 14.52 10.28
N LYS A 288 0.58 15.64 10.95
CA LYS A 288 -0.56 15.82 11.86
C LYS A 288 -1.93 16.04 11.17
N ILE A 289 -1.98 16.31 9.85
CA ILE A 289 -3.24 16.58 9.13
C ILE A 289 -4.05 15.30 8.96
N LYS A 290 -5.36 15.37 9.21
CA LYS A 290 -6.25 14.22 9.06
C LYS A 290 -6.49 13.92 7.58
N PHE A 291 -6.41 12.64 7.21
CA PHE A 291 -6.63 12.20 5.82
C PHE A 291 -7.99 12.66 5.24
N SER A 292 -9.06 12.66 6.03
CA SER A 292 -10.37 13.17 5.59
C SER A 292 -10.38 14.66 5.27
N GLU A 293 -9.52 15.46 5.93
CA GLU A 293 -9.38 16.89 5.68
C GLU A 293 -8.59 17.15 4.40
N PHE A 294 -7.52 16.36 4.19
CA PHE A 294 -6.78 16.33 2.93
C PHE A 294 -7.72 16.05 1.74
N VAL A 295 -8.52 14.98 1.82
CA VAL A 295 -9.48 14.62 0.76
C VAL A 295 -10.51 15.72 0.53
N ALA A 296 -11.05 16.32 1.60
CA ALA A 296 -12.03 17.40 1.47
C ALA A 296 -11.48 18.65 0.75
N ARG A 297 -10.18 18.97 0.88
CA ARG A 297 -9.56 20.07 0.10
C ARG A 297 -9.46 19.78 -1.40
N HIS A 298 -9.17 18.53 -1.77
CA HIS A 298 -8.81 18.16 -3.14
C HIS A 298 -9.99 17.66 -3.99
N ILE A 299 -10.96 17.00 -3.35
CA ILE A 299 -12.15 16.43 -4.00
C ILE A 299 -13.41 17.23 -3.65
N GLY A 300 -13.38 17.98 -2.54
CA GLY A 300 -14.55 18.65 -1.99
C GLY A 300 -15.45 17.71 -1.18
N GLU A 301 -16.69 18.15 -1.01
CA GLU A 301 -17.78 17.39 -0.39
C GLU A 301 -18.93 17.28 -1.39
N SER A 302 -19.58 16.12 -1.42
CA SER A 302 -20.74 15.85 -2.25
C SER A 302 -21.76 15.13 -1.39
N GLU A 303 -22.76 15.88 -0.90
CA GLU A 303 -23.75 15.32 0.01
C GLU A 303 -24.58 14.23 -0.69
N GLY A 304 -24.72 13.09 -0.03
CA GLY A 304 -25.48 11.93 -0.49
C GLY A 304 -26.10 11.20 0.68
N VAL A 305 -26.79 10.09 0.41
CA VAL A 305 -27.62 9.41 1.44
C VAL A 305 -26.98 8.13 1.94
N ILE A 306 -27.23 7.81 3.21
CA ILE A 306 -26.88 6.54 3.84
C ILE A 306 -28.16 5.70 3.95
N LEU A 307 -28.13 4.48 3.41
CA LEU A 307 -29.25 3.53 3.44
C LEU A 307 -28.83 2.24 4.17
N GLU A 308 -29.73 1.63 4.93
CA GLU A 308 -29.55 0.24 5.37
C GLU A 308 -29.75 -0.71 4.18
N ALA A 309 -28.76 -1.57 3.91
CA ALA A 309 -28.75 -2.44 2.73
C ALA A 309 -29.93 -3.42 2.71
N GLU A 310 -30.29 -4.01 3.86
CA GLU A 310 -31.35 -5.01 3.95
C GLU A 310 -32.78 -4.43 3.92
N SER A 311 -32.99 -3.23 4.49
CA SER A 311 -34.34 -2.66 4.65
C SER A 311 -34.65 -1.54 3.66
N GLY A 312 -33.65 -0.88 3.10
CA GLY A 312 -33.79 0.35 2.34
C GLY A 312 -34.22 1.55 3.19
N ASP A 313 -34.09 1.46 4.52
CA ASP A 313 -34.37 2.58 5.40
C ASP A 313 -33.30 3.67 5.26
N TYR A 314 -33.76 4.90 5.08
CA TYR A 314 -32.92 6.09 5.03
C TYR A 314 -32.43 6.47 6.42
N LEU A 315 -31.11 6.44 6.64
CA LEU A 315 -30.48 6.61 7.96
C LEU A 315 -29.86 8.00 8.17
N GLY A 316 -29.77 8.83 7.13
CA GLY A 316 -29.20 10.17 7.18
C GLY A 316 -28.28 10.46 5.98
N ASN A 317 -27.62 11.61 5.99
CA ASN A 317 -26.74 12.04 4.91
C ASN A 317 -25.26 11.83 5.23
N HIS A 318 -24.44 11.72 4.19
CA HIS A 318 -23.00 11.65 4.23
C HIS A 318 -22.36 12.81 3.45
N ARG A 319 -21.13 13.19 3.79
CA ARG A 319 -20.40 14.31 3.14
C ARG A 319 -19.75 13.94 1.78
N GLY A 320 -19.79 12.66 1.40
CA GLY A 320 -19.26 12.14 0.14
C GLY A 320 -18.76 10.70 0.31
N PHE A 321 -19.03 9.81 -0.65
CA PHE A 321 -18.68 8.39 -0.55
C PHE A 321 -17.17 8.14 -0.40
N TRP A 322 -16.32 9.08 -0.81
CA TRP A 322 -14.86 9.01 -0.68
C TRP A 322 -14.35 9.09 0.77
N PHE A 323 -15.19 9.52 1.72
CA PHE A 323 -14.87 9.46 3.16
C PHE A 323 -15.17 8.09 3.80
N TYR A 324 -15.56 7.09 2.99
CA TYR A 324 -16.02 5.78 3.45
C TYR A 324 -15.28 4.65 2.74
N THR A 325 -14.76 3.69 3.51
CA THR A 325 -14.14 2.46 3.01
C THR A 325 -15.06 1.26 3.31
N ILE A 326 -15.10 0.26 2.43
CA ILE A 326 -15.85 -0.98 2.70
C ILE A 326 -15.32 -1.65 3.98
N GLY A 327 -16.23 -2.00 4.90
CA GLY A 327 -15.91 -2.49 6.24
C GLY A 327 -15.65 -1.43 7.31
N GLN A 328 -15.73 -0.15 6.97
CA GLN A 328 -15.58 0.93 7.94
C GLN A 328 -16.74 0.92 8.95
N ARG A 329 -16.39 0.76 10.23
CA ARG A 329 -17.32 0.86 11.39
C ARG A 329 -17.35 2.26 12.01
N GLN A 330 -16.19 2.92 12.08
CA GLN A 330 -16.04 4.21 12.75
C GLN A 330 -16.45 5.39 11.85
N GLY A 331 -16.86 6.50 12.44
CA GLY A 331 -17.21 7.73 11.71
C GLY A 331 -18.60 7.76 11.09
N LEU A 332 -19.34 6.64 11.06
CA LEU A 332 -20.72 6.57 10.53
C LEU A 332 -21.73 7.42 11.34
N ARG A 333 -21.52 7.56 12.67
CA ARG A 333 -22.38 8.35 13.60
C ARG A 333 -23.87 7.94 13.64
N LEU A 334 -24.19 6.71 13.25
CA LEU A 334 -25.55 6.16 13.26
C LEU A 334 -25.90 5.49 14.61
N PRO A 335 -27.12 5.69 15.15
CA PRO A 335 -27.61 4.97 16.34
C PRO A 335 -28.00 3.53 16.00
N GLY A 336 -28.18 2.66 17.00
CA GLY A 336 -28.69 1.29 16.79
C GLY A 336 -27.68 0.29 16.20
N GLY A 337 -26.38 0.62 16.23
CA GLY A 337 -25.30 -0.20 15.65
C GLY A 337 -24.89 -1.43 16.49
N PRO A 338 -23.74 -2.07 16.16
CA PRO A 338 -22.69 -1.58 15.27
C PRO A 338 -23.11 -1.57 13.80
N TRP A 339 -22.69 -0.53 13.08
CA TRP A 339 -22.88 -0.40 11.63
C TRP A 339 -21.55 -0.56 10.92
N TYR A 340 -21.59 -1.07 9.69
CA TYR A 340 -20.45 -1.19 8.79
C TYR A 340 -20.86 -0.73 7.40
N VAL A 341 -19.98 -0.02 6.70
CA VAL A 341 -20.13 0.25 5.25
C VAL A 341 -20.01 -1.07 4.50
N VAL A 342 -20.99 -1.40 3.65
CA VAL A 342 -21.01 -2.69 2.93
C VAL A 342 -20.83 -2.56 1.44
N GLU A 343 -21.31 -1.44 0.87
CA GLU A 343 -21.24 -1.12 -0.56
C GLU A 343 -21.34 0.41 -0.78
N LYS A 344 -20.91 0.91 -1.95
CA LYS A 344 -20.99 2.32 -2.34
C LYS A 344 -21.47 2.48 -3.79
N ASP A 345 -22.61 3.11 -3.99
CA ASP A 345 -23.08 3.51 -5.32
C ASP A 345 -22.51 4.87 -5.70
N ILE A 346 -21.46 4.82 -6.53
CA ILE A 346 -20.71 5.98 -7.00
C ILE A 346 -21.55 6.86 -7.95
N LYS A 347 -22.43 6.23 -8.74
CA LYS A 347 -23.27 6.92 -9.74
C LYS A 347 -24.39 7.71 -9.07
N ASN A 348 -25.01 7.12 -8.04
CA ASN A 348 -26.17 7.69 -7.35
C ASN A 348 -25.82 8.47 -6.07
N ASN A 349 -24.53 8.51 -5.69
CA ASN A 349 -23.98 9.08 -4.46
C ASN A 349 -24.66 8.51 -3.19
N VAL A 350 -24.56 7.19 -3.02
CA VAL A 350 -25.14 6.45 -1.88
C VAL A 350 -24.09 5.59 -1.19
N VAL A 351 -24.10 5.59 0.14
CA VAL A 351 -23.33 4.65 0.97
C VAL A 351 -24.30 3.68 1.63
N TYR A 352 -24.16 2.38 1.34
CA TYR A 352 -24.94 1.35 2.00
C TYR A 352 -24.24 0.87 3.27
N VAL A 353 -25.02 0.68 4.33
CA VAL A 353 -24.53 0.15 5.61
C VAL A 353 -25.38 -1.02 6.09
N SER A 354 -24.80 -1.87 6.94
CA SER A 354 -25.54 -2.95 7.61
C SER A 354 -25.07 -3.16 9.05
N ARG A 355 -25.97 -3.71 9.86
CA ARG A 355 -25.71 -4.28 11.19
C ARG A 355 -25.35 -5.77 11.14
N ASN A 356 -25.74 -6.46 10.07
CA ASN A 356 -25.51 -7.89 9.84
C ASN A 356 -24.28 -8.12 8.95
N TYR A 357 -23.22 -7.35 9.15
CA TYR A 357 -22.04 -7.37 8.29
C TYR A 357 -21.29 -8.72 8.27
N PHE A 358 -21.37 -9.47 9.36
CA PHE A 358 -20.70 -10.77 9.52
C PHE A 358 -21.65 -11.98 9.41
N SER A 359 -22.88 -11.82 8.89
CA SER A 359 -23.79 -12.95 8.76
C SER A 359 -23.34 -13.93 7.66
N VAL A 360 -23.69 -15.20 7.82
CA VAL A 360 -23.11 -16.35 7.06
C VAL A 360 -23.38 -16.28 5.55
N ASP A 361 -24.44 -15.56 5.16
CA ASP A 361 -24.85 -15.26 3.79
C ASP A 361 -23.96 -14.25 3.07
N LYS A 362 -23.13 -13.45 3.78
CA LYS A 362 -22.24 -12.44 3.19
C LYS A 362 -20.76 -12.82 3.25
N LYS A 363 -20.46 -14.11 3.15
CA LYS A 363 -19.09 -14.63 3.29
C LYS A 363 -18.20 -14.30 2.08
N ARG A 364 -17.30 -13.34 2.28
CA ARG A 364 -16.33 -12.91 1.26
C ARG A 364 -15.04 -13.73 1.34
N ARG A 365 -14.84 -14.59 0.33
CA ARG A 365 -13.65 -15.44 0.19
C ARG A 365 -12.97 -15.38 -1.18
N LEU A 366 -13.62 -14.80 -2.19
CA LEU A 366 -13.07 -14.63 -3.53
C LEU A 366 -12.88 -13.15 -3.83
N PHE A 367 -11.82 -12.83 -4.56
CA PHE A 367 -11.60 -11.48 -5.10
C PHE A 367 -10.70 -11.54 -6.33
N ARG A 368 -10.87 -10.58 -7.24
CA ARG A 368 -9.96 -10.40 -8.37
C ARG A 368 -8.88 -9.39 -8.03
N VAL A 369 -7.66 -9.68 -8.45
CA VAL A 369 -6.55 -8.73 -8.46
C VAL A 369 -6.07 -8.47 -9.88
N GLY A 370 -5.78 -7.20 -10.16
CA GLY A 370 -5.14 -6.75 -11.39
C GLY A 370 -3.83 -6.02 -11.09
N SER A 371 -3.20 -5.47 -12.12
CA SER A 371 -1.88 -4.84 -12.02
C SER A 371 -0.88 -5.73 -11.28
N LEU A 372 -0.85 -7.02 -11.65
CA LEU A 372 -0.02 -8.02 -11.00
C LEU A 372 1.47 -7.70 -11.15
N LYS A 373 2.23 -7.92 -10.07
CA LYS A 373 3.67 -7.70 -10.05
C LYS A 373 4.36 -8.80 -9.24
N TRP A 374 5.07 -9.66 -9.94
CA TRP A 374 5.82 -10.77 -9.38
C TRP A 374 7.29 -10.38 -9.19
N LEU A 375 7.85 -10.60 -8.00
CA LEU A 375 9.24 -10.21 -7.68
C LEU A 375 10.27 -11.08 -8.43
N SER A 376 9.91 -12.33 -8.74
CA SER A 376 10.63 -13.21 -9.66
C SER A 376 10.51 -12.81 -11.14
N GLY A 377 9.64 -11.86 -11.50
CA GLY A 377 9.29 -11.52 -12.87
C GLY A 377 8.33 -12.51 -13.56
N LEU A 378 7.94 -13.61 -12.89
CA LEU A 378 7.05 -14.65 -13.41
C LEU A 378 6.04 -15.09 -12.34
N PRO A 379 4.80 -15.47 -12.71
CA PRO A 379 3.83 -16.01 -11.75
C PRO A 379 4.35 -17.28 -11.05
N PRO A 380 3.92 -17.53 -9.80
CA PRO A 380 4.37 -18.69 -9.03
C PRO A 380 3.93 -20.00 -9.69
N ARG A 381 4.85 -20.97 -9.79
CA ARG A 381 4.55 -22.32 -10.34
C ARG A 381 3.48 -23.06 -9.53
N GLN A 382 3.44 -22.83 -8.21
CA GLN A 382 2.48 -23.45 -7.31
C GLN A 382 1.47 -22.39 -6.84
N ILE A 383 0.31 -22.38 -7.49
CA ILE A 383 -0.77 -21.40 -7.24
C ILE A 383 -1.78 -21.86 -6.18
N SER A 384 -1.73 -23.13 -5.74
CA SER A 384 -2.76 -23.76 -4.91
C SER A 384 -2.51 -23.77 -3.39
N GLN A 385 -1.29 -23.40 -2.96
CA GLN A 385 -0.85 -23.45 -1.55
C GLN A 385 -0.01 -22.23 -1.20
N LEU A 386 -0.56 -21.04 -1.49
CA LEU A 386 0.08 -19.77 -1.17
C LEU A 386 -0.54 -19.18 0.11
N GLN A 387 0.09 -18.14 0.62
CA GLN A 387 -0.45 -17.31 1.69
C GLN A 387 -0.62 -15.88 1.17
N CYS A 388 -1.58 -15.11 1.68
CA CYS A 388 -1.73 -13.71 1.32
C CYS A 388 -2.05 -12.80 2.51
N LYS A 389 -1.69 -11.53 2.34
CA LYS A 389 -2.11 -10.41 3.19
C LYS A 389 -2.91 -9.44 2.32
N VAL A 390 -4.15 -9.14 2.71
CA VAL A 390 -5.03 -8.16 2.02
C VAL A 390 -5.02 -6.78 2.68
N ARG A 391 -4.28 -6.64 3.78
CA ARG A 391 -3.93 -5.41 4.49
C ARG A 391 -2.68 -5.63 5.34
N HIS A 392 -2.06 -4.57 5.84
CA HIS A 392 -0.92 -4.69 6.76
C HIS A 392 -1.32 -5.34 8.09
N GLY A 393 -0.46 -6.21 8.62
CA GLY A 393 -0.66 -6.94 9.87
C GLY A 393 0.18 -8.22 9.95
N PRO A 394 0.18 -8.91 11.11
CA PRO A 394 0.92 -10.16 11.33
C PRO A 394 0.21 -11.40 10.77
N GLY A 395 -1.12 -11.34 10.58
CA GLY A 395 -1.94 -12.46 10.10
C GLY A 395 -1.78 -12.70 8.58
N PHE A 396 -2.08 -13.93 8.18
CA PHE A 396 -2.10 -14.38 6.78
C PHE A 396 -3.33 -15.23 6.53
N TYR A 397 -3.86 -15.17 5.33
CA TYR A 397 -4.82 -16.15 4.83
C TYR A 397 -4.10 -17.19 3.99
N ASN A 398 -4.38 -18.48 4.19
CA ASN A 398 -4.02 -19.48 3.20
C ASN A 398 -4.91 -19.24 1.96
N CYS A 399 -4.32 -19.27 0.77
CA CYS A 399 -5.02 -18.91 -0.45
C CYS A 399 -4.60 -19.75 -1.67
N SER A 400 -5.51 -19.83 -2.63
CA SER A 400 -5.21 -20.29 -3.98
C SER A 400 -5.48 -19.20 -5.01
N LEU A 401 -4.71 -19.20 -6.09
CA LEU A 401 -4.82 -18.27 -7.22
C LEU A 401 -5.22 -19.05 -8.48
N ALA A 402 -6.02 -18.43 -9.33
CA ALA A 402 -6.23 -18.82 -10.72
C ALA A 402 -5.93 -17.62 -11.62
N MET A 403 -5.05 -17.79 -12.60
CA MET A 403 -4.72 -16.73 -13.57
C MET A 403 -5.80 -16.69 -14.65
N GLU A 404 -6.32 -15.49 -14.92
CA GLU A 404 -7.30 -15.19 -15.95
C GLU A 404 -6.80 -14.03 -16.82
N VAL A 405 -7.47 -13.79 -17.95
CA VAL A 405 -7.26 -12.61 -18.80
C VAL A 405 -8.57 -11.84 -18.84
N ASP A 406 -8.52 -10.54 -18.58
CA ASP A 406 -9.71 -9.68 -18.56
C ASP A 406 -10.21 -9.33 -19.99
N GLU A 407 -11.34 -8.62 -20.05
CA GLU A 407 -11.95 -8.15 -21.32
C GLU A 407 -11.05 -7.19 -22.13
N HIS A 408 -9.93 -6.74 -21.56
CA HIS A 408 -8.95 -5.84 -22.16
C HIS A 408 -7.61 -6.54 -22.46
N GLY A 409 -7.54 -7.86 -22.32
CA GLY A 409 -6.34 -8.64 -22.58
C GLY A 409 -5.26 -8.51 -21.50
N GLN A 410 -5.58 -8.02 -20.30
CA GLN A 410 -4.64 -7.91 -19.19
C GLN A 410 -4.67 -9.16 -18.31
N GLU A 411 -3.51 -9.57 -17.78
CA GLU A 411 -3.43 -10.62 -16.78
C GLU A 411 -4.05 -10.16 -15.45
N VAL A 412 -4.99 -10.96 -14.97
CA VAL A 412 -5.61 -10.81 -13.64
C VAL A 412 -5.53 -12.16 -12.90
N ALA A 413 -5.72 -12.15 -11.58
CA ALA A 413 -5.82 -13.38 -10.81
C ALA A 413 -7.06 -13.38 -9.93
N VAL A 414 -7.83 -14.47 -9.97
CA VAL A 414 -8.87 -14.77 -8.99
C VAL A 414 -8.18 -15.41 -7.79
N VAL A 415 -8.28 -14.75 -6.64
CA VAL A 415 -7.76 -15.24 -5.36
C VAL A 415 -8.90 -15.81 -4.54
N ARG A 416 -8.71 -17.01 -3.99
CA ARG A 416 -9.60 -17.61 -2.99
C ARG A 416 -8.86 -17.75 -1.66
N ILE A 417 -9.41 -17.17 -0.59
CA ILE A 417 -8.89 -17.34 0.78
C ILE A 417 -9.65 -18.45 1.54
N SER A 418 -8.96 -19.08 2.50
CA SER A 418 -9.47 -20.18 3.31
C SER A 418 -10.51 -19.76 4.36
N GLU A 419 -10.42 -18.52 4.82
CA GLU A 419 -11.29 -17.91 5.83
C GLU A 419 -12.07 -16.74 5.24
N ASP A 420 -13.04 -16.22 6.00
CA ASP A 420 -13.87 -15.09 5.58
C ASP A 420 -13.19 -13.77 5.96
N ASP A 421 -12.95 -12.87 4.99
CA ASP A 421 -12.54 -11.48 5.26
C ASP A 421 -13.45 -10.51 4.53
N GLN A 422 -14.11 -9.64 5.29
CA GLN A 422 -15.09 -8.70 4.76
C GLN A 422 -14.46 -7.44 4.15
N GLY A 423 -13.24 -7.07 4.56
CA GLY A 423 -12.57 -5.84 4.17
C GLY A 423 -11.70 -5.96 2.92
N LEU A 424 -12.16 -6.73 1.92
CA LEU A 424 -11.50 -6.88 0.60
C LEU A 424 -11.76 -5.63 -0.27
N ALA A 425 -11.33 -4.47 0.20
CA ALA A 425 -11.64 -3.19 -0.43
C ALA A 425 -10.86 -2.98 -1.73
N ALA A 426 -11.58 -2.65 -2.81
CA ALA A 426 -10.98 -2.29 -4.09
C ALA A 426 -9.99 -1.12 -3.95
N GLY A 427 -8.85 -1.22 -4.63
CA GLY A 427 -7.71 -0.28 -4.52
C GLY A 427 -6.68 -0.64 -3.44
N GLN A 428 -7.01 -1.51 -2.46
CA GLN A 428 -5.99 -2.08 -1.58
C GLN A 428 -5.16 -3.14 -2.33
N PHE A 429 -4.00 -3.50 -1.77
CA PHE A 429 -3.13 -4.52 -2.33
C PHE A 429 -3.36 -5.87 -1.64
N ALA A 430 -3.35 -6.95 -2.43
CA ALA A 430 -3.11 -8.29 -1.92
C ALA A 430 -1.65 -8.67 -2.19
N ALA A 431 -0.88 -8.88 -1.13
CA ALA A 431 0.50 -9.36 -1.19
C ALA A 431 0.52 -10.88 -1.01
N PHE A 432 1.26 -11.57 -1.86
CA PHE A 432 1.33 -13.04 -1.91
C PHE A 432 2.66 -13.55 -1.37
N TYR A 433 2.61 -14.70 -0.70
CA TYR A 433 3.72 -15.30 0.04
C TYR A 433 3.78 -16.81 -0.20
N ASN A 434 5.00 -17.34 -0.19
CA ASN A 434 5.29 -18.76 -0.07
C ASN A 434 6.16 -18.96 1.19
N GLY A 435 5.54 -19.41 2.29
CA GLY A 435 6.18 -19.46 3.60
C GLY A 435 6.69 -18.08 4.03
N ARG A 436 8.00 -17.94 4.22
CA ARG A 436 8.62 -16.66 4.61
C ARG A 436 8.90 -15.71 3.44
N THR A 437 8.73 -16.13 2.20
CA THR A 437 9.07 -15.34 1.02
C THR A 437 7.86 -14.59 0.49
N CYS A 438 7.94 -13.26 0.39
CA CYS A 438 7.02 -12.47 -0.42
C CYS A 438 7.35 -12.71 -1.90
N ILE A 439 6.35 -13.12 -2.70
CA ILE A 439 6.53 -13.45 -4.11
C ILE A 439 6.00 -12.36 -5.06
N GLY A 440 5.15 -11.46 -4.57
CA GLY A 440 4.58 -10.38 -5.37
C GLY A 440 3.29 -9.82 -4.80
N SER A 441 2.57 -9.02 -5.58
CA SER A 441 1.27 -8.46 -5.22
C SER A 441 0.43 -8.09 -6.44
N GLY A 442 -0.86 -7.84 -6.21
CA GLY A 442 -1.76 -7.16 -7.15
C GLY A 442 -2.70 -6.19 -6.42
N VAL A 443 -3.32 -5.29 -7.17
CA VAL A 443 -4.37 -4.38 -6.67
C VAL A 443 -5.70 -5.11 -6.70
N ILE A 444 -6.42 -5.15 -5.59
CA ILE A 444 -7.77 -5.69 -5.51
C ILE A 444 -8.69 -4.83 -6.38
N LEU A 445 -9.33 -5.46 -7.36
CA LEU A 445 -10.27 -4.81 -8.27
C LEU A 445 -11.70 -4.87 -7.72
N GLU A 446 -12.11 -6.06 -7.30
CA GLU A 446 -13.45 -6.43 -6.85
C GLU A 446 -13.39 -7.67 -5.94
N SER A 447 -14.33 -7.80 -5.00
CA SER A 447 -14.55 -9.04 -4.25
C SER A 447 -15.77 -9.77 -4.78
N TRP A 448 -15.65 -11.06 -5.08
CA TRP A 448 -16.73 -11.88 -5.62
C TRP A 448 -17.59 -12.47 -4.49
N ASP A 449 -18.62 -11.72 -4.12
CA ASP A 449 -19.99 -12.19 -4.31
C ASP A 449 -20.50 -11.65 -5.67
N ASP A 450 -20.99 -12.51 -6.57
CA ASP A 450 -21.34 -12.17 -7.98
C ASP A 450 -22.47 -11.12 -8.13
N GLN A 451 -23.00 -10.61 -7.01
CA GLN A 451 -24.07 -9.61 -6.91
C GLN A 451 -23.70 -8.43 -5.98
N GLY A 452 -22.46 -8.38 -5.46
CA GLY A 452 -22.08 -7.52 -4.35
C GLY A 452 -22.75 -7.92 -3.04
N TYR A 453 -22.63 -7.06 -2.01
CA TYR A 453 -23.42 -7.25 -0.79
C TYR A 453 -24.92 -7.19 -1.14
N PRO A 454 -25.76 -8.12 -0.65
CA PRO A 454 -27.19 -8.12 -0.99
C PRO A 454 -27.87 -6.84 -0.48
N ILE A 455 -28.24 -5.98 -1.43
CA ILE A 455 -29.00 -4.75 -1.22
C ILE A 455 -30.44 -5.00 -1.71
N CYS A 456 -31.44 -4.66 -0.89
CA CYS A 456 -32.83 -4.89 -1.27
C CYS A 456 -33.31 -3.90 -2.36
N GLU A 457 -34.27 -4.31 -3.20
CA GLU A 457 -34.71 -3.49 -4.34
C GLU A 457 -35.20 -2.10 -3.91
N ARG A 458 -35.88 -1.98 -2.76
CA ARG A 458 -36.29 -0.69 -2.17
C ARG A 458 -35.12 0.27 -1.97
N ALA A 459 -33.96 -0.24 -1.54
CA ALA A 459 -32.75 0.58 -1.37
C ALA A 459 -32.18 1.02 -2.74
N LEU A 460 -32.21 0.13 -3.74
CA LEU A 460 -31.77 0.43 -5.11
C LEU A 460 -32.71 1.44 -5.81
N GLU A 461 -34.02 1.32 -5.62
CA GLU A 461 -35.02 2.28 -6.08
C GLU A 461 -34.78 3.67 -5.48
N ILE A 462 -34.58 3.75 -4.16
CA ILE A 462 -34.25 5.00 -3.45
C ILE A 462 -32.92 5.59 -3.95
N ALA A 463 -31.91 4.76 -4.21
CA ALA A 463 -30.65 5.22 -4.78
C ALA A 463 -30.85 5.83 -6.18
N ARG A 464 -31.67 5.22 -7.03
CA ARG A 464 -31.98 5.72 -8.37
C ARG A 464 -32.87 6.98 -8.39
N MET A 465 -33.44 7.42 -7.26
CA MET A 465 -34.23 8.66 -7.21
C MET A 465 -33.37 9.88 -7.55
N GLU A 466 -33.84 10.69 -8.51
CA GLU A 466 -33.23 11.98 -8.86
C GLU A 466 -33.33 12.98 -7.71
N ASP A 467 -34.52 13.10 -7.12
CA ASP A 467 -34.79 14.01 -5.98
C ASP A 467 -34.90 13.24 -4.66
N LYS A 468 -33.76 13.08 -3.99
CA LYS A 468 -33.64 12.44 -2.69
C LYS A 468 -34.10 13.31 -1.51
N SER A 469 -34.43 14.60 -1.72
CA SER A 469 -34.92 15.48 -0.64
C SER A 469 -36.28 15.01 -0.07
N LYS A 470 -37.03 14.25 -0.87
CA LYS A 470 -38.35 13.70 -0.55
C LYS A 470 -38.34 12.51 0.42
N LEU A 471 -37.16 11.99 0.82
CA LEU A 471 -37.04 10.85 1.74
C LEU A 471 -37.47 11.15 3.18
N GLY A 472 -37.73 12.42 3.51
CA GLY A 472 -38.28 12.82 4.80
C GLY A 472 -37.25 12.78 5.93
N LYS A 473 -37.65 12.28 7.11
CA LYS A 473 -36.76 12.22 8.29
C LYS A 473 -36.05 10.87 8.36
N PRO A 474 -34.75 10.83 8.73
CA PRO A 474 -34.03 9.59 8.96
C PRO A 474 -34.73 8.66 9.94
N VAL A 475 -34.74 7.37 9.62
CA VAL A 475 -35.30 6.31 10.47
C VAL A 475 -34.46 6.19 11.74
N LYS A 476 -35.08 6.40 12.90
CA LYS A 476 -34.44 6.22 14.21
C LYS A 476 -34.52 4.77 14.63
N ILE A 477 -33.45 4.01 14.37
CA ILE A 477 -33.32 2.64 14.89
C ILE A 477 -33.16 2.69 16.41
N MET A 478 -34.20 2.27 17.13
CA MET A 478 -34.15 2.11 18.59
C MET A 478 -33.34 0.86 18.94
N VAL A 479 -32.38 1.00 19.85
CA VAL A 479 -31.77 -0.15 20.52
C VAL A 479 -32.84 -0.77 21.41
N LYS A 480 -33.24 -2.03 21.15
CA LYS A 480 -34.04 -2.77 22.13
C LYS A 480 -33.19 -2.91 23.40
N PRO A 481 -33.69 -2.53 24.59
CA PRO A 481 -32.97 -2.84 25.82
C PRO A 481 -32.77 -4.36 25.89
N GLU A 482 -31.58 -4.79 26.30
CA GLU A 482 -31.28 -6.21 26.47
C GLU A 482 -32.34 -6.83 27.37
N GLN A 483 -32.99 -7.89 26.89
CA GLN A 483 -33.82 -8.71 27.75
C GLN A 483 -32.87 -9.36 28.75
N SER A 484 -32.85 -8.83 29.96
CA SER A 484 -32.23 -9.47 31.11
C SER A 484 -32.85 -10.85 31.25
N PHE A 485 -32.12 -11.88 30.82
CA PHE A 485 -32.43 -13.26 31.19
C PHE A 485 -32.28 -13.34 32.70
N ALA A 486 -33.39 -13.22 33.41
CA ALA A 486 -33.45 -13.44 34.84
C ALA A 486 -33.12 -14.92 35.07
N THR A 487 -31.91 -15.17 35.57
CA THR A 487 -31.53 -16.48 36.07
C THR A 487 -32.41 -16.82 37.26
N ILE A 488 -33.15 -17.92 37.15
CA ILE A 488 -33.81 -18.62 38.27
C ILE A 488 -33.16 -19.99 38.36
#